data_AF-A0A8H5KEX8-F1
#
_entry.id   AF-A0A8H5KEX8-F1
#
_cell.length_a   1.000
_cell.length_b   1.000
_cell.length_c   1.000
_cell.angle_alpha   90.00
_cell.angle_beta   90.00
_cell.angle_gamma   90.00
#
_symmetry.space_group_name_H-M   'P 1'
#
loop_
_entity.id
_entity.type
_entity.pdbx_description
1 polymer ?
#
loop_
_entity_poly.entity_id
_entity_poly.type
_entity_poly.pdbx_seq_one_letter_code
_entity_poly.pdbx_strand_id
1 'polypeptide(L)'
;MGVFEAAINGQRLGDELLAPGWTSYNHRLYDVSSLLLPGEKNVISVEVAEGWYAGRLGFKGGKRFRYVDELGLFAQLEVQDAAGKVSWELISDDAWSCTTTEIITSEIYDGEVHDMSHIPLDPLGTRILPKPSAQLVAPDIPPVRVTETLSCKRVFRTQSGKTILDFCQNLVGKLFITRLSTVKDKYITFRHAEVMENGELGTRPLRDAKCCDTIIGSGQVLLGWSPKFTFHGFRYVEVDGWSGHGPSPSDVQALVLHTDMERRGFFECSNPYANKLHNNIVWSMRGNFLSRFSLLE
;
A
#
# COMPACT_ATOMS: atom_id res chain seq x y z
N MET A 1 -8.42 9.63 -8.78
CA MET A 1 -7.55 10.76 -8.40
C MET A 1 -7.19 10.58 -6.93
N GLY A 2 -5.92 10.29 -6.64
CA GLY A 2 -5.52 9.58 -5.43
C GLY A 2 -4.82 8.28 -5.82
N VAL A 3 -4.88 7.29 -4.94
CA VAL A 3 -4.59 5.89 -5.28
C VAL A 3 -5.85 5.05 -5.14
N PHE A 4 -5.93 3.94 -5.86
CA PHE A 4 -7.13 3.08 -5.82
C PHE A 4 -6.80 1.60 -5.85
N GLU A 5 -7.74 0.81 -5.35
CA GLU A 5 -7.83 -0.63 -5.55
C GLU A 5 -9.26 -0.95 -6.01
N ALA A 6 -9.38 -1.65 -7.14
CA ALA A 6 -10.66 -2.00 -7.73
C ALA A 6 -10.92 -3.50 -7.60
N ALA A 7 -12.19 -3.88 -7.50
CA ALA A 7 -12.63 -5.26 -7.49
C ALA A 7 -13.92 -5.43 -8.30
N ILE A 8 -14.07 -6.60 -8.92
CA ILE A 8 -15.30 -7.04 -9.58
C ILE A 8 -15.77 -8.30 -8.89
N ASN A 9 -17.01 -8.32 -8.42
CA ASN A 9 -17.62 -9.44 -7.71
C ASN A 9 -16.77 -9.93 -6.52
N GLY A 10 -16.15 -8.99 -5.79
CA GLY A 10 -15.28 -9.26 -4.65
C GLY A 10 -13.87 -9.74 -4.99
N GLN A 11 -13.55 -9.91 -6.29
CA GLN A 11 -12.22 -10.27 -6.74
C GLN A 11 -11.45 -9.02 -7.17
N ARG A 12 -10.30 -8.79 -6.55
CA ARG A 12 -9.41 -7.68 -6.87
C ARG A 12 -8.99 -7.71 -8.34
N LEU A 13 -8.97 -6.53 -8.97
CA LEU A 13 -8.44 -6.31 -10.31
C LEU A 13 -6.92 -6.18 -10.28
N GLY A 14 -6.23 -7.09 -10.97
CA GLY A 14 -4.78 -7.10 -11.08
C GLY A 14 -4.06 -7.29 -9.74
N ASP A 15 -2.74 -7.09 -9.78
CA ASP A 15 -1.81 -7.25 -8.65
C ASP A 15 -1.05 -5.95 -8.35
N GLU A 16 -1.49 -4.85 -8.95
CA GLU A 16 -0.83 -3.56 -8.89
C GLU A 16 -1.16 -2.86 -7.58
N LEU A 17 -0.15 -2.21 -6.99
CA LEU A 17 -0.25 -1.49 -5.74
C LEU A 17 -0.02 0.00 -5.95
N LEU A 18 -0.66 0.83 -5.13
CA LEU A 18 -0.56 2.29 -5.18
C LEU A 18 -0.83 2.85 -6.59
N ALA A 19 -1.72 2.18 -7.34
CA ALA A 19 -2.16 2.62 -8.66
C ALA A 19 -2.91 3.96 -8.55
N PRO A 20 -2.71 4.93 -9.47
CA PRO A 20 -1.93 4.85 -10.70
C PRO A 20 -0.44 5.23 -10.55
N GLY A 21 0.03 5.51 -9.33
CA GLY A 21 1.35 6.07 -9.04
C GLY A 21 1.35 7.59 -8.86
N TRP A 22 2.53 8.20 -8.88
CA TRP A 22 2.74 9.65 -8.70
C TRP A 22 3.01 10.36 -10.04
N THR A 23 1.97 10.52 -10.86
CA THR A 23 2.03 11.20 -12.17
C THR A 23 0.70 11.89 -12.50
N SER A 24 0.66 12.71 -13.56
CA SER A 24 -0.59 13.19 -14.15
C SER A 24 -1.38 11.98 -14.69
N TYR A 25 -2.61 11.82 -14.23
CA TYR A 25 -3.43 10.59 -14.23
C TYR A 25 -3.31 9.71 -15.48
N ASN A 26 -2.64 8.56 -15.33
CA ASN A 26 -2.51 7.58 -16.40
C ASN A 26 -3.79 6.76 -16.59
N HIS A 27 -4.07 6.34 -17.82
CA HIS A 27 -5.05 5.33 -18.16
C HIS A 27 -4.54 3.95 -17.71
N ARG A 28 -5.40 3.08 -17.15
CA ARG A 28 -5.05 1.65 -16.95
C ARG A 28 -6.15 0.81 -17.57
N LEU A 29 -5.73 -0.13 -18.41
CA LEU A 29 -6.60 -1.08 -19.08
C LEU A 29 -6.39 -2.44 -18.44
N TYR A 30 -7.47 -3.04 -17.95
CA TYR A 30 -7.50 -4.41 -17.47
C TYR A 30 -8.47 -5.20 -18.34
N ASP A 31 -8.05 -6.38 -18.80
CA ASP A 31 -9.02 -7.36 -19.28
C ASP A 31 -9.69 -7.99 -18.07
N VAL A 32 -11.00 -7.76 -17.94
CA VAL A 32 -11.81 -8.22 -16.80
C VAL A 32 -12.86 -9.25 -17.22
N SER A 33 -12.75 -9.78 -18.45
CA SER A 33 -13.77 -10.66 -19.03
C SER A 33 -14.05 -11.88 -18.15
N SER A 34 -13.03 -12.46 -17.51
CA SER A 34 -13.14 -13.64 -16.65
C SER A 34 -13.76 -13.37 -15.28
N LEU A 35 -13.94 -12.10 -14.90
CA LEU A 35 -14.49 -11.70 -13.60
C LEU A 35 -15.98 -11.38 -13.67
N LEU A 36 -16.51 -11.20 -14.88
CA LEU A 36 -17.93 -10.94 -15.11
C LEU A 36 -18.73 -12.24 -15.07
N LEU A 37 -19.95 -12.14 -14.54
CA LEU A 37 -20.94 -13.21 -14.46
C LEU A 37 -22.03 -12.95 -15.50
N PRO A 38 -22.03 -13.65 -16.66
CA PRO A 38 -23.00 -13.41 -17.72
C PRO A 38 -24.44 -13.67 -17.28
N GLY A 39 -25.34 -12.71 -17.54
CA GLY A 39 -26.76 -12.84 -17.18
C GLY A 39 -27.07 -12.62 -15.70
N GLU A 40 -26.06 -12.38 -14.86
CA GLU A 40 -26.21 -12.14 -13.43
C GLU A 40 -25.89 -10.68 -13.06
N LYS A 41 -26.25 -10.31 -11.82
CA LYS A 41 -25.88 -9.01 -11.27
C LYS A 41 -24.37 -9.01 -10.99
N ASN A 42 -23.67 -8.08 -11.63
CA ASN A 42 -22.26 -7.82 -11.37
C ASN A 42 -22.11 -6.59 -10.47
N VAL A 43 -21.10 -6.61 -9.60
CA VAL A 43 -20.77 -5.49 -8.71
C VAL A 43 -19.33 -5.08 -8.96
N ILE A 44 -19.13 -3.79 -9.26
CA ILE A 44 -17.81 -3.17 -9.31
C ILE A 44 -17.67 -2.30 -8.07
N SER A 45 -16.57 -2.48 -7.34
CA SER A 45 -16.21 -1.61 -6.21
C SER A 45 -14.82 -1.05 -6.42
N VAL A 46 -14.62 0.20 -6.00
CA VAL A 46 -13.31 0.84 -6.03
C VAL A 46 -13.10 1.55 -4.70
N GLU A 47 -12.07 1.16 -3.99
CA GLU A 47 -11.60 1.85 -2.79
C GLU A 47 -10.59 2.91 -3.21
N VAL A 48 -10.83 4.16 -2.83
CA VAL A 48 -10.00 5.32 -3.21
C VAL A 48 -9.40 5.94 -1.96
N ALA A 49 -8.08 6.12 -1.97
CA ALA A 49 -7.35 6.79 -0.90
C ALA A 49 -6.55 7.98 -1.43
N GLU A 50 -6.06 8.82 -0.52
CA GLU A 50 -5.43 10.09 -0.84
C GLU A 50 -4.14 9.97 -1.67
N GLY A 51 -3.31 8.97 -1.37
CA GLY A 51 -1.99 8.78 -1.96
C GLY A 51 -1.18 10.07 -2.06
N TRP A 52 -0.42 10.22 -3.14
CA TRP A 52 0.32 11.46 -3.43
C TRP A 52 -0.57 12.64 -3.85
N TYR A 53 -1.84 12.39 -4.20
CA TYR A 53 -2.69 13.42 -4.78
C TYR A 53 -3.27 14.38 -3.73
N ALA A 54 -3.78 13.83 -2.64
CA ALA A 54 -4.37 14.61 -1.56
C ALA A 54 -3.59 14.51 -0.25
N GLY A 55 -2.70 13.51 -0.13
CA GLY A 55 -1.95 13.25 1.09
C GLY A 55 -0.87 14.27 1.38
N ARG A 56 -0.31 14.17 2.59
CA ARG A 56 0.74 15.06 3.07
C ARG A 56 2.04 14.80 2.31
N LEU A 57 2.55 15.81 1.60
CA LEU A 57 3.81 15.72 0.84
C LEU A 57 4.82 16.80 1.20
N GLY A 58 6.11 16.42 1.18
CA GLY A 58 7.27 17.30 1.36
C GLY A 58 7.79 17.41 2.81
N PHE A 59 8.96 18.05 2.96
CA PHE A 59 9.62 18.25 4.26
C PHE A 59 9.01 19.39 5.10
N LYS A 60 9.40 19.46 6.38
CA LYS A 60 9.00 20.50 7.36
C LYS A 60 7.48 20.54 7.59
N GLY A 61 6.89 19.39 7.93
CA GLY A 61 5.45 19.23 8.12
C GLY A 61 4.64 19.05 6.83
N GLY A 62 5.19 19.33 5.65
CA GLY A 62 4.54 19.09 4.35
C GLY A 62 3.28 19.92 4.11
N LYS A 63 2.58 19.64 3.00
CA LYS A 63 1.25 20.18 2.70
C LYS A 63 0.35 19.06 2.17
N ARG A 64 -0.90 19.01 2.65
CA ARG A 64 -1.97 18.17 2.10
C ARG A 64 -2.70 18.91 0.98
N PHE A 65 -3.52 18.19 0.21
CA PHE A 65 -4.42 18.78 -0.79
C PHE A 65 -3.69 19.73 -1.76
N ARG A 66 -2.47 19.36 -2.17
CA ARG A 66 -1.63 20.20 -3.03
C ARG A 66 -2.23 20.40 -4.42
N TYR A 67 -3.02 19.44 -4.89
CA TYR A 67 -3.52 19.41 -6.26
C TYR A 67 -5.03 19.65 -6.34
N VAL A 68 -5.80 19.34 -5.29
CA VAL A 68 -7.27 19.49 -5.19
C VAL A 68 -7.75 19.51 -3.74
N ASP A 69 -9.05 19.75 -3.56
CA ASP A 69 -9.75 19.70 -2.27
C ASP A 69 -10.49 18.37 -1.99
N GLU A 70 -10.68 17.50 -2.99
CA GLU A 70 -11.50 16.26 -2.85
C GLU A 70 -10.96 15.06 -3.63
N LEU A 71 -11.22 13.84 -3.11
CA LEU A 71 -10.94 12.58 -3.80
C LEU A 71 -11.98 12.33 -4.90
N GLY A 72 -11.58 11.66 -5.97
CA GLY A 72 -12.51 11.29 -7.04
C GLY A 72 -12.08 10.06 -7.81
N LEU A 73 -13.04 9.44 -8.49
CA LEU A 73 -12.84 8.26 -9.33
C LEU A 73 -13.09 8.64 -10.80
N PHE A 74 -12.27 8.09 -11.69
CA PHE A 74 -12.52 8.07 -13.12
C PHE A 74 -12.38 6.62 -13.56
N ALA A 75 -13.50 5.98 -13.88
CA ALA A 75 -13.55 4.56 -14.25
C ALA A 75 -14.49 4.37 -15.44
N GLN A 76 -14.12 3.45 -16.33
CA GLN A 76 -14.92 3.05 -17.48
C GLN A 76 -14.71 1.54 -17.70
N LEU A 77 -15.81 0.80 -17.77
CA LEU A 77 -15.84 -0.59 -18.21
C LEU A 77 -16.48 -0.62 -19.59
N GLU A 78 -15.83 -1.27 -20.55
CA GLU A 78 -16.34 -1.44 -21.91
C GLU A 78 -16.60 -2.92 -22.20
N VAL A 79 -17.74 -3.22 -22.82
CA VAL A 79 -18.05 -4.54 -23.37
C VAL A 79 -18.03 -4.45 -24.88
N GLN A 80 -17.08 -5.15 -25.48
CA GLN A 80 -16.91 -5.20 -26.94
C GLN A 80 -17.68 -6.36 -27.55
N ASP A 81 -18.25 -6.14 -28.73
CA ASP A 81 -18.83 -7.22 -29.54
C ASP A 81 -17.74 -8.05 -30.26
N ALA A 82 -18.15 -9.09 -30.99
CA ALA A 82 -17.24 -9.95 -31.73
C ALA A 82 -16.45 -9.22 -32.84
N ALA A 83 -16.88 -8.01 -33.23
CA ALA A 83 -16.18 -7.16 -34.20
C ALA A 83 -15.24 -6.13 -33.52
N GLY A 84 -15.11 -6.18 -32.18
CA GLY A 84 -14.28 -5.26 -31.40
C GLY A 84 -14.89 -3.89 -31.16
N LYS A 85 -16.19 -3.69 -31.47
CA LYS A 85 -16.88 -2.42 -31.24
C LYS A 85 -17.45 -2.40 -29.81
N VAL A 86 -17.28 -1.28 -29.11
CA VAL A 86 -17.93 -1.05 -27.80
C VAL A 86 -19.45 -1.06 -28.00
N SER A 87 -20.07 -2.12 -27.47
CA SER A 87 -21.51 -2.38 -27.54
C SER A 87 -22.25 -1.85 -26.30
N TRP A 88 -21.55 -1.74 -25.19
CA TRP A 88 -22.05 -1.27 -23.91
C TRP A 88 -20.90 -0.74 -23.04
N GLU A 89 -21.18 0.28 -22.24
CA GLU A 89 -20.21 0.85 -21.30
C GLU A 89 -20.87 1.17 -19.96
N LEU A 90 -20.06 1.10 -18.90
CA LEU A 90 -20.38 1.63 -17.58
C LEU A 90 -19.31 2.65 -17.21
N ILE A 91 -19.72 3.87 -16.92
CA ILE A 91 -18.83 4.97 -16.55
C ILE A 91 -19.02 5.36 -15.08
N SER A 92 -18.00 5.95 -14.48
CA SER A 92 -18.13 6.63 -13.18
C SER A 92 -18.92 7.92 -13.35
N ASP A 93 -20.11 7.97 -12.76
CA ASP A 93 -21.05 9.10 -12.76
C ASP A 93 -21.72 9.25 -11.38
N ASP A 94 -22.81 10.01 -11.29
CA ASP A 94 -23.58 10.23 -10.06
C ASP A 94 -24.58 9.12 -9.72
N ALA A 95 -24.68 8.06 -10.54
CA ALA A 95 -25.48 6.87 -10.23
C ALA A 95 -24.74 5.91 -9.28
N TRP A 96 -23.45 6.15 -9.03
CA TRP A 96 -22.66 5.38 -8.08
C TRP A 96 -22.99 5.75 -6.64
N SER A 97 -22.79 4.80 -5.73
CA SER A 97 -22.82 5.04 -4.29
C SER A 97 -21.45 4.87 -3.66
N CYS A 98 -21.21 5.55 -2.55
CA CYS A 98 -19.98 5.47 -1.77
C CYS A 98 -20.28 5.27 -0.28
N THR A 99 -19.34 4.63 0.42
CA THR A 99 -19.37 4.48 1.87
C THR A 99 -17.92 4.38 2.38
N THR A 100 -17.74 4.46 3.70
CA THR A 100 -16.43 4.27 4.33
C THR A 100 -16.10 2.78 4.48
N THR A 101 -14.80 2.48 4.53
CA THR A 101 -14.27 1.13 4.73
C THR A 101 -13.66 1.01 6.12
N GLU A 102 -13.12 -0.16 6.42
CA GLU A 102 -12.36 -0.45 7.62
C GLU A 102 -11.07 0.37 7.77
N ILE A 103 -10.66 1.08 6.71
CA ILE A 103 -9.52 2.00 6.74
C ILE A 103 -10.01 3.38 7.17
N ILE A 104 -9.62 3.80 8.38
CA ILE A 104 -9.96 5.13 8.93
C ILE A 104 -9.09 6.20 8.27
N THR A 105 -7.79 5.94 8.17
CA THR A 105 -6.82 6.82 7.52
C THR A 105 -5.74 5.99 6.85
N SER A 106 -5.25 6.42 5.69
CA SER A 106 -4.07 5.82 5.06
C SER A 106 -3.25 6.90 4.38
N GLU A 107 -2.04 7.13 4.89
CA GLU A 107 -1.13 8.16 4.41
C GLU A 107 0.23 7.56 4.08
N ILE A 108 0.86 8.07 3.02
CA ILE A 108 2.17 7.59 2.55
C ILE A 108 3.26 7.72 3.63
N TYR A 109 3.23 8.78 4.44
CA TYR A 109 4.26 9.02 5.46
C TYR A 109 3.90 8.51 6.86
N ASP A 110 2.63 8.58 7.23
CA ASP A 110 2.23 8.32 8.62
C ASP A 110 1.75 6.90 8.87
N GLY A 111 1.36 6.17 7.83
CA GLY A 111 0.87 4.80 7.90
C GLY A 111 -0.63 4.69 7.74
N GLU A 112 -1.16 3.52 8.07
CA GLU A 112 -2.58 3.17 7.93
C GLU A 112 -3.22 2.78 9.27
N VAL A 113 -4.45 3.25 9.50
CA VAL A 113 -5.27 2.88 10.66
C VAL A 113 -6.44 2.03 10.17
N HIS A 114 -6.52 0.81 10.67
CA HIS A 114 -7.51 -0.19 10.29
C HIS A 114 -8.39 -0.54 11.50
N ASP A 115 -9.69 -0.36 11.38
CA ASP A 115 -10.67 -0.71 12.40
C ASP A 115 -11.46 -1.96 12.05
N MET A 116 -11.17 -3.05 12.76
CA MET A 116 -11.85 -4.33 12.57
C MET A 116 -13.31 -4.32 13.03
N SER A 117 -13.73 -3.32 13.80
CA SER A 117 -15.11 -3.16 14.27
C SER A 117 -15.92 -2.23 13.36
N HIS A 118 -15.35 -1.83 12.21
CA HIS A 118 -16.02 -0.95 11.26
C HIS A 118 -17.36 -1.53 10.81
N ILE A 119 -18.40 -0.71 10.90
CA ILE A 119 -19.72 -0.99 10.37
C ILE A 119 -19.91 0.00 9.22
N PRO A 120 -20.02 -0.49 7.96
CA PRO A 120 -20.29 0.38 6.83
C PRO A 120 -21.52 1.23 7.09
N LEU A 121 -21.38 2.54 6.86
CA LEU A 121 -22.51 3.45 6.90
C LEU A 121 -23.42 3.20 5.70
N ASP A 122 -24.68 3.63 5.81
CA ASP A 122 -25.60 3.64 4.68
C ASP A 122 -24.95 4.33 3.48
N PRO A 123 -24.93 3.70 2.30
CA PRO A 123 -24.27 4.28 1.14
C PRO A 123 -24.86 5.65 0.77
N LEU A 124 -23.98 6.61 0.51
CA LEU A 124 -24.32 7.93 0.02
C LEU A 124 -24.24 7.96 -1.51
N GLY A 125 -25.03 8.82 -2.14
CA GLY A 125 -24.89 9.11 -3.57
C GLY A 125 -23.57 9.83 -3.86
N THR A 126 -22.99 9.55 -5.02
CA THR A 126 -21.81 10.26 -5.50
C THR A 126 -22.20 11.56 -6.21
N ARG A 127 -21.21 12.43 -6.49
CA ARG A 127 -21.41 13.67 -7.25
C ARG A 127 -20.31 13.82 -8.29
N ILE A 128 -20.64 14.46 -9.41
CA ILE A 128 -19.68 14.73 -10.48
C ILE A 128 -18.70 15.82 -10.03
N LEU A 129 -17.40 15.56 -10.22
CA LEU A 129 -16.33 16.54 -10.04
C LEU A 129 -15.92 17.15 -11.38
N PRO A 130 -15.42 18.41 -11.40
CA PRO A 130 -14.86 18.99 -12.61
C PRO A 130 -13.75 18.10 -13.19
N LYS A 131 -13.80 17.86 -14.50
CA LYS A 131 -12.77 17.09 -15.19
C LYS A 131 -11.40 17.76 -14.97
N PRO A 132 -10.36 17.02 -14.54
CA PRO A 132 -9.01 17.56 -14.46
C PRO A 132 -8.57 18.10 -15.81
N SER A 133 -7.85 19.23 -15.82
CA SER A 133 -7.26 19.80 -17.04
C SER A 133 -6.13 18.93 -17.63
N ALA A 134 -5.68 17.91 -16.89
CA ALA A 134 -4.65 16.97 -17.31
C ALA A 134 -5.16 15.98 -18.37
N GLN A 135 -4.30 15.66 -19.33
CA GLN A 135 -4.55 14.59 -20.28
C GLN A 135 -4.32 13.22 -19.65
N LEU A 136 -5.17 12.26 -20.00
CA LEU A 136 -4.99 10.87 -19.64
C LEU A 136 -4.02 10.23 -20.64
N VAL A 137 -2.93 9.63 -20.15
CA VAL A 137 -1.93 8.96 -20.99
C VAL A 137 -1.74 7.51 -20.56
N ALA A 138 -1.42 6.62 -21.50
CA ALA A 138 -1.08 5.24 -21.15
C ALA A 138 0.27 5.19 -20.40
N PRO A 139 0.49 4.23 -19.49
CA PRO A 139 1.71 4.18 -18.69
C PRO A 139 2.87 3.63 -19.51
N ASP A 140 3.99 4.36 -19.51
CA ASP A 140 5.24 3.93 -20.15
C ASP A 140 6.19 3.19 -19.17
N ILE A 141 5.77 3.03 -17.91
CA ILE A 141 6.53 2.35 -16.86
C ILE A 141 5.75 1.16 -16.29
N PRO A 142 6.42 0.07 -15.89
CA PRO A 142 5.77 -1.02 -15.16
C PRO A 142 5.06 -0.52 -13.89
N PRO A 143 4.01 -1.21 -13.43
CA PRO A 143 3.34 -0.85 -12.19
C PRO A 143 4.21 -1.20 -10.96
N VAL A 144 3.82 -0.67 -9.80
CA VAL A 144 4.36 -1.11 -8.52
C VAL A 144 3.67 -2.41 -8.12
N ARG A 145 4.45 -3.42 -7.70
CA ARG A 145 3.97 -4.73 -7.26
C ARG A 145 4.69 -5.21 -6.01
N VAL A 146 4.16 -6.26 -5.38
CA VAL A 146 4.96 -7.10 -4.47
C VAL A 146 5.93 -7.91 -5.32
N THR A 147 7.22 -7.63 -5.17
CA THR A 147 8.27 -8.28 -5.98
C THR A 147 8.95 -9.42 -5.23
N GLU A 148 8.89 -9.40 -3.90
CA GLU A 148 9.50 -10.39 -3.04
C GLU A 148 8.82 -10.38 -1.67
N THR A 149 8.70 -11.56 -1.04
CA THR A 149 8.21 -11.69 0.33
C THR A 149 9.34 -12.17 1.22
N LEU A 150 9.69 -11.38 2.24
CA LEU A 150 10.74 -11.69 3.21
C LEU A 150 10.14 -12.19 4.53
N SER A 151 10.64 -13.33 5.00
CA SER A 151 10.30 -13.86 6.32
C SER A 151 10.95 -13.01 7.42
N CYS A 152 10.25 -12.75 8.52
CA CYS A 152 10.89 -12.24 9.73
C CYS A 152 12.01 -13.20 10.18
N LYS A 153 13.21 -12.69 10.45
CA LYS A 153 14.36 -13.53 10.83
C LYS A 153 14.51 -13.66 12.33
N ARG A 154 14.10 -12.64 13.08
CA ARG A 154 14.25 -12.63 14.53
C ARG A 154 13.20 -11.74 15.17
N VAL A 155 12.66 -12.22 16.30
CA VAL A 155 11.88 -11.42 17.24
C VAL A 155 12.69 -11.32 18.53
N PHE A 156 12.90 -10.11 19.04
CA PHE A 156 13.63 -9.89 20.28
C PHE A 156 13.02 -8.73 21.08
N ARG A 157 13.45 -8.57 22.33
CA ARG A 157 13.05 -7.44 23.17
C ARG A 157 14.19 -6.44 23.34
N THR A 158 13.87 -5.16 23.33
CA THR A 158 14.80 -4.08 23.66
C THR A 158 15.07 -4.01 25.16
N GLN A 159 15.98 -3.12 25.56
CA GLN A 159 16.32 -2.91 26.97
C GLN A 159 15.13 -2.37 27.77
N SER A 160 14.28 -1.55 27.15
CA SER A 160 13.02 -1.07 27.73
C SER A 160 11.87 -2.10 27.66
N GLY A 161 12.11 -3.29 27.09
CA GLY A 161 11.13 -4.37 27.01
C GLY A 161 10.20 -4.30 25.79
N LYS A 162 10.45 -3.40 24.83
CA LYS A 162 9.68 -3.31 23.57
C LYS A 162 9.99 -4.49 22.65
N THR A 163 9.00 -4.96 21.89
CA THR A 163 9.18 -6.09 20.98
C THR A 163 9.60 -5.60 19.61
N ILE A 164 10.67 -6.16 19.06
CA ILE A 164 11.23 -5.81 17.74
C ILE A 164 11.24 -7.03 16.83
N LEU A 165 10.74 -6.83 15.61
CA LEU A 165 10.91 -7.72 14.46
C LEU A 165 12.14 -7.25 13.66
N ASP A 166 13.04 -8.17 13.29
CA ASP A 166 14.21 -7.90 12.42
C ASP A 166 14.13 -8.77 11.17
N PHE A 167 14.05 -8.12 10.01
CA PHE A 167 14.02 -8.78 8.70
C PHE A 167 15.43 -9.01 8.13
N CYS A 168 16.49 -8.56 8.82
CA CYS A 168 17.89 -8.65 8.41
C CYS A 168 18.25 -7.95 7.08
N GLN A 169 17.29 -7.26 6.48
CA GLN A 169 17.43 -6.50 5.24
C GLN A 169 16.67 -5.19 5.39
N ASN A 170 17.31 -4.06 5.07
CA ASN A 170 16.59 -2.80 4.90
C ASN A 170 15.87 -2.86 3.55
N LEU A 171 14.55 -2.76 3.58
CA LEU A 171 13.67 -2.91 2.43
C LEU A 171 12.69 -1.75 2.38
N VAL A 172 12.02 -1.59 1.24
CA VAL A 172 10.84 -0.71 1.15
C VAL A 172 9.63 -1.56 0.83
N GLY A 173 8.56 -1.36 1.58
CA GLY A 173 7.34 -2.13 1.40
C GLY A 173 6.41 -2.04 2.59
N LYS A 174 5.73 -3.15 2.90
CA LYS A 174 4.72 -3.19 3.96
C LYS A 174 4.70 -4.53 4.68
N LEU A 175 4.16 -4.55 5.88
CA LEU A 175 3.97 -5.80 6.62
C LEU A 175 2.83 -6.62 6.04
N PHE A 176 2.97 -7.95 6.16
CA PHE A 176 1.89 -8.90 6.00
C PHE A 176 1.79 -9.73 7.28
N ILE A 177 0.62 -9.70 7.90
CA ILE A 177 0.31 -10.37 9.15
C ILE A 177 -0.56 -11.59 8.81
N THR A 178 0.04 -12.78 8.89
CA THR A 178 -0.62 -14.04 8.54
C THR A 178 -1.83 -14.28 9.46
N ARG A 179 -1.65 -14.03 10.75
CA ARG A 179 -2.66 -14.24 11.78
C ARG A 179 -2.40 -13.33 12.97
N LEU A 180 -3.44 -12.66 13.46
CA LEU A 180 -3.39 -11.82 14.65
C LEU A 180 -4.66 -11.98 15.47
N SER A 181 -4.52 -12.44 16.71
CA SER A 181 -5.61 -12.41 17.68
C SER A 181 -5.75 -10.99 18.24
N THR A 182 -6.93 -10.40 18.16
CA THR A 182 -7.17 -9.04 18.67
C THR A 182 -8.05 -9.05 19.90
N VAL A 183 -7.95 -8.00 20.70
CA VAL A 183 -8.85 -7.71 21.81
C VAL A 183 -9.68 -6.49 21.41
N LYS A 184 -10.99 -6.55 21.68
CA LYS A 184 -11.91 -5.47 21.30
C LYS A 184 -11.45 -4.11 21.85
N ASP A 185 -11.47 -3.09 20.99
CA ASP A 185 -11.11 -1.70 21.28
C ASP A 185 -9.65 -1.50 21.74
N LYS A 186 -8.78 -2.51 21.55
CA LYS A 186 -7.34 -2.41 21.80
C LYS A 186 -6.59 -2.15 20.51
N TYR A 187 -5.57 -1.32 20.63
CA TYR A 187 -4.70 -0.91 19.53
C TYR A 187 -3.49 -1.84 19.46
N ILE A 188 -3.16 -2.31 18.27
CA ILE A 188 -1.89 -2.94 17.93
C ILE A 188 -1.17 -2.00 16.97
N THR A 189 0.06 -1.62 17.30
CA THR A 189 0.83 -0.66 16.49
C THR A 189 2.12 -1.28 15.96
N PHE A 190 2.50 -0.87 14.75
CA PHE A 190 3.68 -1.32 14.03
C PHE A 190 4.48 -0.10 13.61
N ARG A 191 5.54 0.22 14.35
CA ARG A 191 6.43 1.36 14.04
C ARG A 191 7.64 0.87 13.25
N HIS A 192 7.85 1.46 12.09
CA HIS A 192 8.86 1.01 11.13
C HIS A 192 10.11 1.89 11.22
N ALA A 193 11.32 1.29 11.19
CA ALA A 193 12.56 2.04 11.08
C ALA A 193 13.69 1.24 10.39
N GLU A 194 14.66 1.98 9.85
CA GLU A 194 15.82 1.41 9.16
C GLU A 194 16.91 0.91 10.12
N VAL A 195 17.01 1.53 11.31
CA VAL A 195 18.12 1.32 12.25
C VAL A 195 17.65 1.20 13.70
N MET A 196 18.50 0.61 14.54
CA MET A 196 18.39 0.66 15.98
C MET A 196 19.35 1.74 16.52
N GLU A 197 18.90 2.55 17.47
CA GLU A 197 19.72 3.56 18.16
C GLU A 197 19.68 3.28 19.67
N ASN A 198 20.84 3.16 20.32
CA ASN A 198 20.95 2.91 21.77
C ASN A 198 20.14 1.70 22.29
N GLY A 199 19.99 0.65 21.46
CA GLY A 199 19.24 -0.55 21.82
C GLY A 199 17.72 -0.46 21.62
N GLU A 200 17.23 0.66 21.11
CA GLU A 200 15.81 0.94 20.83
C GLU A 200 15.59 1.25 19.33
N LEU A 201 14.33 1.33 18.89
CA LEU A 201 13.99 1.65 17.51
C LEU A 201 14.43 3.09 17.16
N GLY A 202 15.25 3.26 16.14
CA GLY A 202 15.79 4.56 15.73
C GLY A 202 14.86 5.30 14.76
N THR A 203 13.88 6.05 15.28
CA THR A 203 12.91 6.80 14.46
C THR A 203 13.29 8.24 14.18
N ARG A 204 14.29 8.80 14.89
CA ARG A 204 14.75 10.19 14.72
C ARG A 204 15.07 10.57 13.25
N PRO A 205 15.70 9.70 12.42
CA PRO A 205 15.95 10.03 11.01
C PRO A 205 14.70 10.20 10.15
N LEU A 206 13.54 9.68 10.58
CA LEU A 206 12.26 9.75 9.85
C LEU A 206 11.62 11.15 9.91
N ARG A 207 12.14 12.05 10.75
CA ARG A 207 11.67 13.44 10.90
C ARG A 207 10.17 13.46 11.28
N ASP A 208 9.33 14.02 10.39
CA ASP A 208 7.89 14.21 10.61
C ASP A 208 7.05 13.01 10.11
N ALA A 209 7.66 11.96 9.57
CA ALA A 209 6.96 10.75 9.15
C ALA A 209 6.82 9.80 10.34
N LYS A 210 5.58 9.41 10.69
CA LYS A 210 5.34 8.47 11.79
C LYS A 210 5.72 7.04 11.42
N CYS A 211 5.55 6.65 10.15
CA CYS A 211 5.75 5.29 9.64
C CYS A 211 5.11 4.21 10.55
N CYS A 212 3.85 4.43 10.94
CA CYS A 212 3.18 3.65 11.97
C CYS A 212 1.83 3.14 11.47
N ASP A 213 1.71 1.82 11.33
CA ASP A 213 0.42 1.20 11.03
C ASP A 213 -0.26 0.78 12.34
N THR A 214 -1.59 0.86 12.37
CA THR A 214 -2.40 0.59 13.57
C THR A 214 -3.60 -0.27 13.23
N ILE A 215 -3.83 -1.31 14.03
CA ILE A 215 -5.04 -2.14 13.99
C ILE A 215 -5.83 -1.90 15.28
N ILE A 216 -7.10 -1.56 15.15
CA ILE A 216 -8.07 -1.50 16.24
C ILE A 216 -8.81 -2.83 16.26
N GLY A 217 -8.66 -3.57 17.35
CA GLY A 217 -9.19 -4.92 17.49
C GLY A 217 -10.71 -4.96 17.64
N SER A 218 -11.34 -5.98 17.06
CA SER A 218 -12.76 -6.30 17.26
C SER A 218 -12.98 -7.42 18.29
N GLY A 219 -11.91 -8.05 18.77
CA GLY A 219 -11.98 -9.27 19.58
C GLY A 219 -11.94 -10.55 18.74
N GLN A 220 -11.91 -10.43 17.41
CA GLN A 220 -11.78 -11.55 16.48
C GLN A 220 -10.33 -11.76 16.04
N VAL A 221 -10.09 -12.91 15.39
CA VAL A 221 -8.81 -13.19 14.74
C VAL A 221 -8.80 -12.56 13.36
N LEU A 222 -7.82 -11.71 13.10
CA LEU A 222 -7.51 -11.17 11.79
C LEU A 222 -6.58 -12.13 11.03
N LEU A 223 -6.87 -12.38 9.76
CA LEU A 223 -6.08 -13.26 8.89
C LEU A 223 -5.64 -12.51 7.64
N GLY A 224 -4.37 -12.68 7.27
CA GLY A 224 -3.83 -12.19 6.00
C GLY A 224 -3.93 -10.67 5.81
N TRP A 225 -3.65 -9.88 6.85
CA TRP A 225 -3.76 -8.43 6.79
C TRP A 225 -2.47 -7.77 6.32
N SER A 226 -2.60 -6.71 5.53
CA SER A 226 -1.51 -5.83 5.09
C SER A 226 -2.10 -4.46 4.82
N PRO A 227 -1.41 -3.34 5.15
CA PRO A 227 -1.97 -2.04 4.86
C PRO A 227 -2.11 -1.82 3.34
N LYS A 228 -3.13 -1.10 2.89
CA LYS A 228 -3.43 -0.98 1.44
C LYS A 228 -2.69 0.17 0.77
N PHE A 229 -2.75 1.37 1.34
CA PHE A 229 -2.38 2.62 0.63
C PHE A 229 -1.17 3.35 1.23
N THR A 230 -0.32 2.65 1.97
CA THR A 230 0.94 3.16 2.52
C THR A 230 2.10 2.18 2.30
N PHE A 231 3.32 2.66 2.51
CA PHE A 231 4.54 1.86 2.47
C PHE A 231 5.62 2.52 3.33
N HIS A 232 6.57 1.73 3.82
CA HIS A 232 7.63 2.16 4.72
C HIS A 232 8.99 1.66 4.24
N GLY A 233 10.04 2.44 4.48
CA GLY A 233 11.43 1.97 4.42
C GLY A 233 11.86 1.46 5.79
N PHE A 234 12.18 0.17 5.91
CA PHE A 234 12.51 -0.43 7.20
C PHE A 234 13.33 -1.70 7.11
N ARG A 235 14.02 -1.98 8.22
CA ARG A 235 14.55 -3.30 8.56
C ARG A 235 13.92 -3.83 9.84
N TYR A 236 13.60 -2.91 10.74
CA TYR A 236 13.09 -3.19 12.07
C TYR A 236 11.66 -2.70 12.19
N VAL A 237 10.85 -3.47 12.91
CA VAL A 237 9.50 -3.05 13.28
C VAL A 237 9.34 -3.22 14.78
N GLU A 238 8.99 -2.15 15.48
CA GLU A 238 8.52 -2.26 16.85
C GLU A 238 7.03 -2.56 16.88
N VAL A 239 6.66 -3.56 17.69
CA VAL A 239 5.29 -4.02 17.88
C VAL A 239 4.86 -3.73 19.30
N ASP A 240 3.73 -3.03 19.44
CA ASP A 240 3.07 -2.76 20.72
C ASP A 240 1.60 -3.22 20.67
N GLY A 241 1.06 -3.68 21.79
CA GLY A 241 -0.34 -4.14 21.88
C GLY A 241 -0.63 -5.55 21.34
N TRP A 242 0.38 -6.29 20.85
CA TRP A 242 0.20 -7.68 20.41
C TRP A 242 -0.25 -8.58 21.56
N SER A 243 -1.30 -9.38 21.34
CA SER A 243 -1.92 -10.19 22.39
C SER A 243 -1.15 -11.48 22.73
N GLY A 244 -1.36 -12.02 23.94
CA GLY A 244 -0.74 -13.28 24.36
C GLY A 244 0.78 -13.19 24.55
N HIS A 245 1.53 -14.14 23.99
CA HIS A 245 2.98 -14.25 24.16
C HIS A 245 3.82 -13.32 23.26
N GLY A 246 3.16 -12.50 22.42
CA GLY A 246 3.82 -11.68 21.40
C GLY A 246 3.90 -12.38 20.04
N PRO A 247 4.41 -11.68 19.01
CA PRO A 247 4.53 -12.21 17.66
C PRO A 247 5.62 -13.28 17.56
N SER A 248 5.38 -14.30 16.75
CA SER A 248 6.40 -15.23 16.27
C SER A 248 6.87 -14.83 14.86
N PRO A 249 8.07 -15.26 14.43
CA PRO A 249 8.55 -14.99 13.07
C PRO A 249 7.63 -15.48 11.94
N SER A 250 6.79 -16.49 12.19
CA SER A 250 5.83 -17.03 11.21
C SER A 250 4.54 -16.21 11.10
N ASP A 251 4.24 -15.37 12.09
CA ASP A 251 3.03 -14.54 12.08
C ASP A 251 3.18 -13.32 11.16
N VAL A 252 4.42 -12.98 10.81
CA VAL A 252 4.77 -11.71 10.15
C VAL A 252 5.76 -11.90 8.99
N GLN A 253 5.45 -11.24 7.88
CA GLN A 253 6.29 -11.16 6.69
C GLN A 253 6.41 -9.70 6.26
N ALA A 254 7.42 -9.40 5.45
CA ALA A 254 7.55 -8.11 4.77
C ALA A 254 7.34 -8.32 3.26
N LEU A 255 6.39 -7.59 2.69
CA LEU A 255 6.13 -7.54 1.26
C LEU A 255 6.97 -6.41 0.66
N VAL A 256 7.97 -6.76 -0.15
CA VAL A 256 8.86 -5.80 -0.79
C VAL A 256 8.16 -5.18 -1.99
N LEU A 257 8.07 -3.85 -1.99
CA LEU A 257 7.36 -3.08 -3.00
C LEU A 257 8.34 -2.26 -3.84
N HIS A 258 8.25 -2.40 -5.17
CA HIS A 258 8.86 -1.46 -6.11
C HIS A 258 8.20 -1.57 -7.49
N THR A 259 8.51 -0.63 -8.38
CA THR A 259 8.21 -0.71 -9.81
C THR A 259 8.78 -2.02 -10.36
N ASP A 260 7.95 -2.84 -10.99
CA ASP A 260 8.28 -4.19 -11.44
C ASP A 260 9.17 -4.18 -12.70
N MET A 261 10.40 -3.71 -12.53
CA MET A 261 11.41 -3.64 -13.57
C MET A 261 12.12 -4.98 -13.70
N GLU A 262 12.31 -5.42 -14.94
CA GLU A 262 13.11 -6.61 -15.24
C GLU A 262 14.60 -6.35 -14.90
N ARG A 263 15.17 -7.17 -14.03
CA ARG A 263 16.59 -7.06 -13.67
C ARG A 263 17.48 -7.55 -14.81
N ARG A 264 18.28 -6.66 -15.39
CA ARG A 264 19.23 -6.97 -16.47
C ARG A 264 20.69 -7.07 -16.02
N GLY A 265 21.06 -6.42 -14.92
CA GLY A 265 22.44 -6.34 -14.44
C GLY A 265 22.72 -7.22 -13.22
N PHE A 266 23.83 -7.96 -13.28
CA PHE A 266 24.33 -8.84 -12.21
C PHE A 266 25.84 -8.67 -12.07
N PHE A 267 26.36 -8.81 -10.86
CA PHE A 267 27.80 -8.72 -10.57
C PHE A 267 28.18 -9.70 -9.46
N GLU A 268 29.29 -10.39 -9.65
CA GLU A 268 29.91 -11.26 -8.66
C GLU A 268 31.43 -11.24 -8.83
N CYS A 269 32.17 -11.28 -7.72
CA CYS A 269 33.63 -11.40 -7.71
C CYS A 269 34.11 -12.20 -6.49
N SER A 270 35.42 -12.43 -6.40
CA SER A 270 36.03 -13.17 -5.29
C SER A 270 36.03 -12.41 -3.95
N ASN A 271 35.82 -11.08 -3.97
CA ASN A 271 35.80 -10.28 -2.75
C ASN A 271 34.37 -10.22 -2.16
N PRO A 272 34.11 -10.82 -0.98
CA PRO A 272 32.79 -10.86 -0.38
C PRO A 272 32.25 -9.47 0.00
N TYR A 273 33.12 -8.50 0.30
CA TYR A 273 32.71 -7.13 0.60
C TYR A 273 32.21 -6.40 -0.64
N ALA A 274 32.85 -6.61 -1.80
CA ALA A 274 32.40 -6.04 -3.06
C ALA A 274 31.06 -6.63 -3.50
N ASN A 275 30.86 -7.94 -3.32
CA ASN A 275 29.56 -8.58 -3.56
C ASN A 275 28.49 -8.03 -2.61
N LYS A 276 28.82 -7.82 -1.33
CA LYS A 276 27.89 -7.22 -0.36
C LYS A 276 27.54 -5.77 -0.71
N LEU A 277 28.52 -4.98 -1.16
CA LEU A 277 28.28 -3.63 -1.65
C LEU A 277 27.35 -3.61 -2.85
N HIS A 278 27.59 -4.45 -3.87
CA HIS A 278 26.70 -4.57 -5.02
C HIS A 278 25.27 -4.97 -4.60
N ASN A 279 25.13 -5.94 -3.70
CA ASN A 279 23.82 -6.32 -3.17
C ASN A 279 23.12 -5.18 -2.44
N ASN A 280 23.85 -4.38 -1.64
CA ASN A 280 23.28 -3.21 -0.99
C ASN A 280 22.81 -2.16 -2.02
N ILE A 281 23.59 -1.92 -3.08
CA ILE A 281 23.21 -1.02 -4.18
C ILE A 281 21.90 -1.48 -4.83
N VAL A 282 21.77 -2.77 -5.12
CA VAL A 282 20.55 -3.34 -5.71
C VAL A 282 19.34 -3.14 -4.79
N TRP A 283 19.48 -3.40 -3.49
CA TRP A 283 18.40 -3.17 -2.52
C TRP A 283 18.01 -1.69 -2.40
N SER A 284 18.99 -0.78 -2.38
CA SER A 284 18.74 0.66 -2.38
C SER A 284 18.05 1.11 -3.67
N MET A 285 18.44 0.58 -4.83
CA MET A 285 17.77 0.88 -6.10
C MET A 285 16.32 0.40 -6.07
N ARG A 286 16.06 -0.85 -5.69
CA ARG A 286 14.69 -1.38 -5.53
C ARG A 286 13.86 -0.48 -4.62
N GLY A 287 14.39 -0.11 -3.46
CA GLY A 287 13.66 0.72 -2.50
C GLY A 287 13.34 2.15 -2.96
N ASN A 288 14.10 2.70 -3.92
CA ASN A 288 13.92 4.07 -4.39
C ASN A 288 13.20 4.19 -5.74
N PHE A 289 12.77 3.06 -6.32
CA PHE A 289 11.98 3.02 -7.56
C PHE A 289 10.55 2.62 -7.24
N LEU A 290 9.80 3.55 -6.64
CA LEU A 290 8.37 3.39 -6.32
C LEU A 290 7.57 4.44 -7.07
N SER A 291 7.08 4.06 -8.26
CA SER A 291 6.42 4.94 -9.25
C SER A 291 7.30 6.05 -9.84
N ARG A 292 8.16 6.69 -9.05
CA ARG A 292 9.13 7.70 -9.46
C ARG A 292 10.43 7.48 -8.67
N PHE A 293 11.54 8.05 -9.12
CA PHE A 293 12.80 7.99 -8.38
C PHE A 293 12.74 8.94 -7.16
N SER A 294 12.83 8.41 -5.94
CA SER A 294 12.56 9.13 -4.69
C SER A 294 13.71 10.00 -4.16
N LEU A 295 14.86 10.05 -4.83
CA LEU A 295 16.06 10.80 -4.38
C LEU A 295 16.14 12.24 -4.90
N LEU A 296 15.08 12.77 -5.52
CA LEU A 296 15.03 14.13 -6.04
C LEU A 296 13.77 14.83 -5.54
N GLU A 297 13.88 15.46 -4.36
CA GLU A 297 13.25 16.74 -3.91
C GLU A 297 13.40 16.92 -2.39
#